data_AF-A0A852TG80-F1
#
_entry.id   AF-A0A852TG80-F1
#
_cell.length_a   1.000
_cell.length_b   1.000
_cell.length_c   1.000
_cell.angle_alpha   90.00
_cell.angle_beta   90.00
_cell.angle_gamma   90.00
#
_symmetry.space_group_name_H-M   'P 1'
#
loop_
_entity.id
_entity.type
_entity.pdbx_description
1 polymer ?
#
loop_
_entity_poly.entity_id
_entity_poly.type
_entity_poly.pdbx_seq_one_letter_code
_entity_poly.pdbx_strand_id
1 'polypeptide(L)'
;MNRVNKMIRNKRLNQKGLTLIELLAVLVILGIVSTIAVISISRVIEDAKDRALVGKAYALRDAANLYLKQKILDGNGLTENITYSDLYDSDYIDEIKDPDTGRYLSSTNPSYIQVSGEMITGVCFIGEKRNLCTYKGVTGPIPVKDLSVEFIQNN
;
A
#
# COMPACT_ATOMS: atom_id res chain seq x y z
N MET A 1 42.75 55.84 -35.05
CA MET A 1 42.48 54.39 -34.91
C MET A 1 41.07 54.17 -34.36
N ASN A 2 40.27 53.45 -35.15
CA ASN A 2 39.13 52.58 -34.84
C ASN A 2 37.98 53.05 -33.95
N ARG A 3 36.89 53.39 -34.66
CA ARG A 3 35.48 53.36 -34.25
C ARG A 3 35.07 51.96 -33.77
N VAL A 4 34.76 51.76 -32.49
CA VAL A 4 33.86 50.67 -32.06
C VAL A 4 33.07 51.08 -30.80
N ASN A 5 32.22 52.11 -30.89
CA ASN A 5 31.09 52.21 -29.95
C ASN A 5 29.86 51.61 -30.63
N LYS A 6 29.87 50.27 -30.72
CA LYS A 6 28.76 49.48 -31.27
C LYS A 6 27.68 49.37 -30.21
N MET A 7 26.83 50.41 -30.17
CA MET A 7 25.38 50.33 -29.95
C MET A 7 24.90 49.09 -29.18
N ILE A 8 25.09 49.07 -27.86
CA ILE A 8 24.33 48.17 -26.96
C ILE A 8 22.90 48.72 -26.95
N ARG A 9 22.12 48.26 -27.93
CA ARG A 9 20.70 48.55 -28.04
C ARG A 9 20.04 47.86 -26.85
N ASN A 10 19.78 48.61 -25.77
CA ASN A 10 18.95 48.18 -24.66
C ASN A 10 17.56 47.81 -25.20
N LYS A 11 17.40 46.56 -25.66
CA LYS A 11 16.10 45.91 -25.75
C LYS A 11 15.63 45.75 -24.32
N ARG A 12 14.95 46.77 -23.78
CA ARG A 12 14.06 46.56 -22.64
C ARG A 12 13.08 45.49 -23.12
N LEU A 13 13.30 44.25 -22.68
CA LEU A 13 12.33 43.18 -22.89
C LEU A 13 11.00 43.73 -22.39
N ASN A 14 9.98 43.66 -23.23
CA ASN A 14 8.69 44.24 -22.95
C ASN A 14 8.09 43.49 -21.76
N GLN A 15 8.36 43.96 -20.54
CA GLN A 15 7.79 43.43 -19.31
C GLN A 15 6.35 43.93 -19.21
N LYS A 16 5.52 43.47 -20.15
CA LYS A 16 4.07 43.53 -19.97
C LYS A 16 3.77 42.60 -18.80
N GLY A 17 3.54 43.19 -17.63
CA GLY A 17 3.08 42.45 -16.46
C GLY A 17 1.74 41.79 -16.77
N LEU A 18 1.58 40.55 -16.33
CA LEU A 18 0.29 39.86 -16.32
C LEU A 18 -0.71 40.73 -15.56
N THR A 19 -1.89 40.89 -16.12
CA THR A 19 -2.97 41.61 -15.43
C THR A 19 -3.59 40.70 -14.36
N LEU A 20 -4.12 41.29 -13.28
CA LEU A 20 -4.79 40.50 -12.23
C LEU A 20 -5.94 39.65 -12.80
N ILE A 21 -6.61 40.12 -13.85
CA ILE A 21 -7.72 39.40 -14.47
C ILE A 21 -7.28 38.16 -15.25
N GLU A 22 -6.11 38.18 -15.89
CA GLU A 22 -5.55 37.00 -16.56
C GLU A 22 -5.17 35.92 -15.55
N LEU A 23 -4.55 36.31 -14.43
CA LEU A 23 -4.24 35.38 -13.35
C LEU A 23 -5.51 34.84 -12.67
N LEU A 24 -6.53 35.69 -12.51
CA LEU A 24 -7.82 35.29 -11.94
C LEU A 24 -8.50 34.24 -12.81
N ALA A 25 -8.54 34.43 -14.14
CA ALA A 25 -9.14 33.48 -15.07
C ALA A 25 -8.48 32.09 -14.97
N VAL A 26 -7.15 32.04 -14.86
CA VAL A 26 -6.41 30.77 -14.70
C VAL A 26 -6.74 30.09 -13.36
N LEU A 27 -6.80 30.84 -12.26
CA LEU A 27 -7.14 30.28 -10.95
C LEU A 27 -8.56 29.70 -10.91
N VAL A 28 -9.52 30.38 -11.55
CA VAL A 28 -10.90 29.87 -11.66
C VAL A 28 -10.92 28.53 -12.41
N ILE A 29 -10.23 28.44 -13.54
CA ILE A 29 -10.15 27.20 -14.32
C ILE A 29 -9.47 26.09 -13.50
N LEU A 30 -8.33 26.38 -12.84
CA LEU A 30 -7.63 25.43 -11.99
C LEU A 30 -8.47 24.98 -10.80
N GLY A 31 -9.27 25.86 -10.19
CA GLY A 31 -10.17 25.51 -9.09
C GLY A 31 -11.27 24.52 -9.50
N ILE A 32 -11.87 24.74 -10.67
CA ILE A 32 -12.88 23.83 -11.24
C ILE A 32 -12.25 22.46 -11.52
N VAL A 33 -11.10 22.43 -12.20
CA VAL A 33 -10.38 21.19 -12.53
C VAL A 33 -9.94 20.44 -11.27
N SER A 34 -9.41 21.15 -10.28
CA SER A 34 -8.93 20.56 -9.02
C SER A 34 -10.05 19.85 -8.26
N THR A 35 -11.26 20.40 -8.27
CA THR A 35 -12.40 19.81 -7.54
C THR A 35 -12.80 18.44 -8.09
N ILE A 36 -12.82 18.27 -9.42
CA ILE A 36 -13.14 16.99 -10.07
C ILE A 36 -11.99 16.00 -9.87
N ALA A 37 -10.75 16.48 -9.93
CA ALA A 37 -9.56 15.65 -9.76
C ALA A 37 -9.51 14.96 -8.38
N VAL A 38 -9.94 15.65 -7.30
CA VAL A 38 -9.95 15.07 -5.94
C VAL A 38 -10.74 13.77 -5.88
N ILE A 39 -11.97 13.73 -6.41
CA ILE A 39 -12.83 12.53 -6.36
C ILE A 39 -12.20 11.37 -7.14
N SER A 40 -11.65 11.66 -8.32
CA SER A 40 -11.00 10.64 -9.15
C SER A 40 -9.76 10.06 -8.47
N ILE A 41 -8.95 10.90 -7.84
CA ILE A 41 -7.73 10.47 -7.13
C ILE A 41 -8.09 9.66 -5.88
N SER A 42 -9.14 10.03 -5.15
CA SER A 42 -9.57 9.28 -3.96
C SER A 42 -9.90 7.81 -4.28
N ARG A 43 -10.60 7.53 -5.39
CA ARG A 43 -10.89 6.15 -5.81
C ARG A 43 -9.62 5.36 -6.13
N VAL A 44 -8.67 5.98 -6.84
CA VAL A 44 -7.38 5.34 -7.13
C VAL A 44 -6.60 5.03 -5.86
N ILE A 45 -6.67 5.91 -4.85
CA ILE A 45 -6.06 5.68 -3.54
C ILE A 45 -6.74 4.51 -2.81
N GLU A 46 -8.06 4.44 -2.83
CA GLU A 46 -8.82 3.31 -2.25
C GLU A 46 -8.42 1.99 -2.90
N ASP A 47 -8.44 1.91 -4.24
CA ASP A 47 -8.01 0.72 -4.99
C ASP A 47 -6.54 0.35 -4.68
N ALA A 48 -5.66 1.34 -4.51
CA ALA A 48 -4.27 1.10 -4.15
C ALA A 48 -4.14 0.54 -2.72
N LYS A 49 -4.95 1.02 -1.77
CA LYS A 49 -5.00 0.50 -0.41
C LYS A 49 -5.52 -0.94 -0.38
N ASP A 50 -6.54 -1.24 -1.17
CA ASP A 50 -7.13 -2.59 -1.27
C ASP A 50 -6.10 -3.60 -1.77
N ARG A 51 -5.42 -3.26 -2.87
CA ARG A 51 -4.34 -4.08 -3.42
C ARG A 51 -3.16 -4.19 -2.48
N ALA A 52 -2.82 -3.11 -1.76
CA ALA A 52 -1.76 -3.14 -0.78
C ALA A 52 -2.10 -4.06 0.40
N LEU A 53 -3.35 -4.06 0.87
CA LEU A 53 -3.81 -4.94 1.96
C LEU A 53 -3.66 -6.41 1.58
N VAL A 54 -4.15 -6.77 0.39
CA VAL A 54 -3.96 -8.12 -0.18
C VAL A 54 -2.48 -8.44 -0.36
N GLY A 55 -1.67 -7.48 -0.82
CA GLY A 55 -0.23 -7.62 -0.93
C GLY A 55 0.47 -7.87 0.42
N LYS A 56 0.00 -7.26 1.51
CA LYS A 56 0.51 -7.54 2.87
C LYS A 56 0.16 -8.95 3.33
N ALA A 57 -1.04 -9.43 3.01
CA ALA A 57 -1.41 -10.82 3.26
C ALA A 57 -0.54 -11.81 2.47
N TYR A 58 -0.20 -11.51 1.22
CA TYR A 58 0.76 -12.31 0.45
C TYR A 58 2.17 -12.28 1.05
N ALA A 59 2.66 -11.10 1.47
CA ALA A 59 3.96 -10.99 2.14
C ALA A 59 4.02 -11.83 3.42
N LEU A 60 2.94 -11.82 4.21
CA LEU A 60 2.79 -12.67 5.39
C LEU A 60 2.88 -14.16 5.04
N ARG A 61 2.23 -14.59 3.95
CA ARG A 61 2.28 -15.97 3.43
C ARG A 61 3.66 -16.35 2.90
N ASP A 62 4.39 -15.43 2.29
CA ASP A 62 5.77 -15.65 1.84
C ASP A 62 6.71 -15.85 3.03
N ALA A 63 6.62 -15.01 4.06
CA ALA A 63 7.39 -15.18 5.29
C ALA A 63 7.07 -16.52 5.99
N ALA A 64 5.78 -16.86 6.12
CA ALA A 64 5.35 -18.14 6.66
C ALA A 64 5.89 -19.34 5.88
N ASN A 65 5.99 -19.23 4.55
CA ASN A 65 6.51 -20.30 3.71
C ASN A 65 8.00 -20.56 3.95
N LEU A 66 8.78 -19.49 4.16
CA LEU A 66 10.20 -19.61 4.51
C LEU A 66 10.37 -20.25 5.89
N TYR A 67 9.59 -19.80 6.87
CA TYR A 67 9.57 -20.38 8.21
C TYR A 67 9.18 -21.87 8.20
N LEU A 68 8.12 -22.22 7.50
CA LEU A 68 7.64 -23.61 7.37
C LEU A 68 8.69 -24.51 6.74
N LYS A 69 9.33 -24.06 5.66
CA LYS A 69 10.41 -24.81 4.99
C LYS A 69 11.58 -25.08 5.93
N GLN A 70 11.98 -24.09 6.74
CA GLN A 70 13.03 -24.30 7.74
C GLN A 70 12.60 -25.34 8.78
N LYS A 71 11.38 -25.25 9.32
CA LYS A 71 10.87 -26.22 10.30
C LYS A 71 10.82 -27.65 9.77
N ILE A 72 10.44 -27.83 8.49
CA ILE A 72 10.46 -29.13 7.82
C ILE A 72 11.88 -29.70 7.76
N LEU A 73 12.87 -28.87 7.39
CA LEU A 73 14.27 -29.30 7.32
C LEU A 73 14.84 -29.69 8.70
N ASP A 74 14.43 -28.98 9.74
CA ASP A 74 14.87 -29.23 11.11
C ASP A 74 14.20 -30.48 11.74
N GLY A 75 13.26 -31.13 11.02
CA GLY A 75 12.49 -32.26 11.53
C GLY A 75 11.55 -31.90 12.69
N ASN A 76 11.25 -30.61 12.86
CA ASN A 76 10.33 -30.12 13.87
C ASN A 76 8.89 -30.37 13.42
N GLY A 77 8.00 -30.69 14.37
CA GLY A 77 6.59 -30.92 14.10
C GLY A 77 5.92 -29.73 13.42
N LEU A 78 5.04 -30.01 12.46
CA LEU A 78 4.30 -29.01 11.71
C LEU A 78 3.12 -28.51 12.56
N THR A 79 3.03 -27.20 12.77
CA THR A 79 1.88 -26.59 13.43
C THR A 79 0.78 -26.33 12.41
N GLU A 80 -0.48 -26.50 12.81
CA GLU A 80 -1.63 -26.23 11.94
C GLU A 80 -1.78 -24.73 11.62
N ASN A 81 -1.31 -23.88 12.53
CA ASN A 81 -1.30 -22.42 12.36
C ASN A 81 0.09 -21.86 12.64
N ILE A 82 0.47 -20.84 11.86
CA ILE A 82 1.66 -20.00 12.08
C ILE A 82 1.14 -18.59 12.35
N THR A 83 1.48 -18.01 13.49
CA THR A 83 1.01 -16.67 13.86
C THR A 83 1.97 -15.58 13.35
N TYR A 84 1.48 -14.35 13.24
CA TYR A 84 2.33 -13.20 12.92
C TYR A 84 3.45 -13.01 13.96
N SER A 85 3.16 -13.19 15.24
CA SER A 85 4.16 -13.13 16.31
C SER A 85 5.28 -14.16 16.11
N ASP A 86 4.96 -15.39 15.72
CA ASP A 86 5.99 -16.41 15.49
C ASP A 86 6.99 -15.98 14.40
N LEU A 87 6.49 -15.33 13.35
CA LEU A 87 7.29 -14.86 12.22
C LEU A 87 8.10 -13.62 12.57
N TYR A 88 7.51 -12.71 13.34
CA TYR A 88 8.18 -11.51 13.81
C TYR A 88 9.30 -11.85 14.79
N ASP A 89 9.00 -12.67 15.81
CA ASP A 89 9.96 -13.06 16.85
C ASP A 89 11.09 -13.94 16.29
N SER A 90 10.82 -14.68 15.21
CA SER A 90 11.81 -15.50 14.50
C SER A 90 12.53 -14.76 13.37
N ASP A 91 12.32 -13.43 13.21
CA ASP A 91 12.97 -12.57 12.22
C ASP A 91 12.72 -12.95 10.74
N TYR A 92 11.55 -13.53 10.45
CA TYR A 92 11.12 -13.86 9.09
C TYR A 92 10.32 -12.72 8.43
N ILE A 93 9.86 -11.75 9.21
CA ILE A 93 9.08 -10.62 8.71
C ILE A 93 9.30 -9.37 9.56
N ASP A 94 9.50 -8.24 8.87
CA ASP A 94 9.52 -6.92 9.50
C ASP A 94 8.11 -6.44 9.87
N GLU A 95 8.03 -5.37 10.67
CA GLU A 95 6.77 -4.72 10.97
C GLU A 95 6.00 -4.31 9.71
N ILE A 96 4.80 -4.86 9.56
CA ILE A 96 3.94 -4.52 8.45
C ILE A 96 3.31 -3.14 8.69
N LYS A 97 3.49 -2.23 7.73
CA LYS A 97 2.75 -0.96 7.69
C LYS A 97 1.34 -1.17 7.12
N ASP A 98 0.33 -0.78 7.88
CA ASP A 98 -1.09 -0.80 7.51
C ASP A 98 -1.37 0.20 6.36
N PRO A 99 -1.96 -0.22 5.23
CA PRO A 99 -2.23 0.67 4.10
C PRO A 99 -3.29 1.74 4.38
N ASP A 100 -4.21 1.51 5.32
CA ASP A 100 -5.34 2.40 5.58
C ASP A 100 -4.97 3.55 6.51
N THR A 101 -4.20 3.25 7.56
CA THR A 101 -3.79 4.22 8.60
C THR A 101 -2.34 4.65 8.50
N GLY A 102 -1.50 3.88 7.80
CA GLY A 102 -0.06 4.13 7.70
C GLY A 102 0.71 3.85 8.99
N ARG A 103 0.09 3.20 9.98
CA ARG A 103 0.74 2.78 11.22
C ARG A 103 1.34 1.39 11.07
N TYR A 104 2.33 1.06 11.89
CA TYR A 104 2.90 -0.28 11.95
C TYR A 104 2.04 -1.18 12.82
N LEU A 105 1.83 -2.43 12.38
CA LEU A 105 1.11 -3.44 13.14
C LEU A 105 1.97 -3.90 14.33
N SER A 106 1.33 -4.09 15.48
CA SER A 106 1.98 -4.64 16.69
C SER A 106 2.53 -6.04 16.44
N SER A 107 3.63 -6.42 17.08
CA SER A 107 4.15 -7.80 17.08
C SER A 107 3.12 -8.83 17.54
N THR A 108 2.19 -8.42 18.42
CA THR A 108 1.08 -9.23 18.94
C THR A 108 -0.15 -9.25 18.02
N ASN A 109 -0.01 -8.88 16.74
CA ASN A 109 -1.13 -8.85 15.82
C ASN A 109 -1.74 -10.26 15.65
N PRO A 110 -3.08 -10.41 15.68
CA PRO A 110 -3.75 -11.71 15.63
C PRO A 110 -3.78 -12.37 14.25
N SER A 111 -3.09 -11.82 13.24
CA SER A 111 -2.99 -12.46 11.92
C SER A 111 -2.30 -13.82 12.01
N TYR A 112 -2.76 -14.76 11.20
CA TYR A 112 -2.21 -16.11 11.16
C TYR A 112 -2.37 -16.76 9.80
N ILE A 113 -1.56 -17.77 9.56
CA ILE A 113 -1.51 -18.57 8.34
C ILE A 113 -1.91 -19.98 8.70
N GLN A 114 -2.79 -20.59 7.89
CA GLN A 114 -3.18 -21.97 8.05
C GLN A 114 -2.29 -22.87 7.19
N VAL A 115 -1.82 -23.96 7.81
CA VAL A 115 -0.96 -24.96 7.22
C VAL A 115 -1.67 -26.32 7.27
N SER A 116 -1.56 -27.09 6.20
CA SER A 116 -2.00 -28.49 6.14
C SER A 116 -0.90 -29.35 5.55
N GLY A 117 -0.36 -30.25 6.38
CA GLY A 117 0.88 -30.94 6.06
C GLY A 117 2.01 -29.95 5.82
N GLU A 118 2.68 -30.05 4.67
CA GLU A 118 3.83 -29.20 4.31
C GLU A 118 3.44 -27.97 3.46
N MET A 119 2.14 -27.69 3.31
CA MET A 119 1.64 -26.63 2.45
C MET A 119 0.81 -25.60 3.20
N ILE A 120 1.02 -24.33 2.87
CA ILE A 120 0.15 -23.24 3.30
C ILE A 120 -1.15 -23.29 2.50
N THR A 121 -2.27 -23.36 3.20
CA THR A 121 -3.60 -23.47 2.59
C THR A 121 -4.35 -22.16 2.58
N GLY A 122 -4.18 -21.33 3.61
CA GLY A 122 -4.92 -20.08 3.74
C GLY A 122 -4.25 -19.03 4.61
N VAL A 123 -4.74 -17.80 4.50
CA VAL A 123 -4.22 -16.62 5.19
C VAL A 123 -5.38 -15.89 5.86
N CYS A 124 -5.22 -15.56 7.12
CA CYS A 124 -6.05 -14.57 7.82
C CYS A 124 -5.16 -13.38 8.17
N PHE A 125 -5.39 -12.26 7.49
CA PHE A 125 -4.67 -11.00 7.73
C PHE A 125 -5.59 -9.95 8.36
N ILE A 126 -5.16 -9.33 9.46
CA ILE A 126 -5.94 -8.37 10.25
C ILE A 126 -5.16 -7.06 10.31
N GLY A 127 -5.60 -6.07 9.54
CA GLY A 127 -5.14 -4.67 9.65
C GLY A 127 -5.88 -3.90 10.74
N GLU A 128 -5.66 -2.59 10.82
CA GLU A 128 -6.32 -1.76 11.85
C GLU A 128 -7.80 -1.50 11.55
N LYS A 129 -8.15 -1.20 10.29
CA LYS A 129 -9.53 -0.91 9.88
C LYS A 129 -10.23 -2.08 9.18
N ARG A 130 -9.45 -2.93 8.52
CA ARG A 130 -9.95 -3.97 7.62
C ARG A 130 -9.17 -5.26 7.78
N ASN A 131 -9.81 -6.37 7.43
CA ASN A 131 -9.24 -7.70 7.48
C ASN A 131 -9.56 -8.51 6.22
N LEU A 132 -8.81 -9.59 6.08
CA LEU A 132 -8.93 -10.67 5.11
C LEU A 132 -9.05 -11.98 5.89
N CYS A 133 -10.07 -12.08 6.75
CA CYS A 133 -10.30 -13.22 7.65
C CYS A 133 -11.76 -13.72 7.61
N THR A 134 -12.45 -13.53 6.50
CA THR A 134 -13.80 -14.06 6.30
C THR A 134 -13.88 -14.70 4.92
N TYR A 135 -14.25 -15.98 4.87
CA TYR A 135 -14.42 -16.72 3.63
C TYR A 135 -15.80 -17.39 3.62
N LYS A 136 -16.58 -17.12 2.58
CA LYS A 136 -17.95 -17.67 2.40
C LYS A 136 -18.87 -17.44 3.62
N GLY A 137 -18.75 -16.28 4.27
CA GLY A 137 -19.58 -15.90 5.42
C GLY A 137 -19.16 -16.52 6.76
N VAL A 138 -18.02 -17.23 6.80
CA VAL A 138 -17.45 -17.78 8.02
C VAL A 138 -16.14 -17.08 8.31
N THR A 139 -15.94 -16.65 9.56
CA THR A 139 -14.67 -16.09 10.03
C THR A 139 -13.61 -17.19 10.01
N GLY A 140 -12.53 -16.95 9.27
CA GLY A 140 -11.45 -17.91 9.07
C GLY A 140 -10.49 -17.50 7.96
N PRO A 141 -9.42 -18.28 7.77
CA PRO A 141 -8.42 -17.99 6.75
C PRO A 141 -9.01 -18.13 5.35
N ILE A 142 -8.62 -17.22 4.45
CA ILE A 142 -9.00 -17.28 3.04
C ILE A 142 -8.00 -18.18 2.32
N PRO A 143 -8.44 -19.14 1.50
CA PRO A 143 -7.53 -19.97 0.71
C PRO A 143 -6.62 -19.11 -0.16
N VAL A 144 -5.32 -19.42 -0.21
CA VAL A 144 -4.32 -18.60 -0.93
C VAL A 144 -4.73 -18.35 -2.39
N LYS A 145 -5.30 -19.37 -3.04
CA LYS A 145 -5.79 -19.29 -4.43
C LYS A 145 -6.92 -18.28 -4.65
N ASP A 146 -7.69 -18.00 -3.61
CA ASP A 146 -8.87 -17.13 -3.64
C ASP A 146 -8.56 -15.78 -2.97
N LEU A 147 -7.33 -15.55 -2.49
CA LEU A 147 -6.96 -14.33 -1.77
C LEU A 147 -6.98 -13.12 -2.71
N SER A 148 -8.03 -12.31 -2.58
CA SER A 148 -8.32 -11.18 -3.44
C SER A 148 -9.00 -10.03 -2.68
N VAL A 149 -9.17 -8.89 -3.36
CA VAL A 149 -9.81 -7.69 -2.80
C VAL A 149 -11.28 -7.90 -2.46
N GLU A 150 -11.94 -8.90 -3.05
CA GLU A 150 -13.38 -9.18 -2.85
C GLU A 150 -13.70 -9.68 -1.44
N PHE A 151 -12.69 -10.24 -0.76
CA PHE A 151 -12.84 -10.79 0.59
C PHE A 151 -12.43 -9.80 1.68
N ILE A 152 -12.12 -8.56 1.33
CA ILE A 152 -11.84 -7.51 2.31
C ILE A 152 -13.11 -7.22 3.11
N GLN A 153 -12.99 -7.24 4.43
CA GLN A 153 -14.05 -6.88 5.36
C GLN A 153 -13.58 -5.77 6.28
N ASN A 154 -14.52 -4.97 6.78
CA ASN A 154 -14.23 -4.03 7.86
C ASN A 154 -14.15 -4.78 9.19
N ASN A 155 -13.28 -4.32 10.08
CA ASN A 155 -13.16 -4.84 11.45
C ASN A 155 -14.34 -4.41 12.33
#